data_AF-A0AAP5Z111-F1
#
_entry.id   AF-A0AAP5Z111-F1
#
_cell.length_a   1.000
_cell.length_b   1.000
_cell.length_c   1.000
_cell.angle_alpha   90.00
_cell.angle_beta   90.00
_cell.angle_gamma   90.00
#
_symmetry.space_group_name_H-M   'P 1'
#
loop_
_entity.id
_entity.type
_entity.pdbx_description
1 polymer ?
#
loop_
_entity_poly.entity_id
_entity_poly.type
_entity_poly.pdbx_seq_one_letter_code
_entity_poly.pdbx_strand_id
1 'polypeptide(L)'
;INSMAGQMMAWSLKVQGFLSSRKTKVPILALSLEGDPVSPYSDNQLVALFSHYGQAKKISSKTITKGYEQSLDLAIKWLEDELLR
;
A
#
# COMPACT_ATOMS: atom_id res chain seq x y z
N ILE A 1 -12.35 -13.65 -26.55
CA ILE A 1 -11.17 -13.95 -25.70
C ILE A 1 -10.21 -12.78 -25.93
N ASN A 2 -9.82 -12.02 -24.89
CA ASN A 2 -9.17 -10.69 -24.90
C ASN A 2 -10.12 -9.48 -24.69
N SER A 3 -10.89 -9.45 -23.59
CA SER A 3 -11.44 -8.16 -23.14
C SER A 3 -10.39 -7.41 -22.32
N MET A 4 -10.39 -6.08 -22.39
CA MET A 4 -9.49 -5.22 -21.61
C MET A 4 -9.51 -5.57 -20.11
N ALA A 5 -10.71 -5.81 -19.56
CA ALA A 5 -10.87 -6.21 -18.17
C ALA A 5 -10.13 -7.51 -17.80
N GLY A 6 -10.11 -8.49 -18.70
CA GLY A 6 -9.35 -9.73 -18.49
C GLY A 6 -7.84 -9.51 -18.50
N GLN A 7 -7.34 -8.56 -19.30
CA GLN A 7 -5.91 -8.25 -19.39
C GLN A 7 -5.40 -7.52 -18.13
N MET A 8 -6.23 -6.69 -17.49
CA MET A 8 -5.86 -5.95 -16.27
C MET A 8 -5.53 -6.86 -15.08
N MET A 9 -6.04 -8.09 -15.04
CA MET A 9 -5.71 -9.05 -13.97
C MET A 9 -4.20 -9.33 -13.88
N ALA A 10 -3.49 -9.30 -15.01
CA ALA A 10 -2.04 -9.49 -15.06
C ALA A 10 -1.25 -8.35 -14.37
N TRP A 11 -1.90 -7.21 -14.08
CA TRP A 11 -1.25 -6.07 -13.41
C TRP A 11 -1.25 -6.19 -11.89
N SER A 12 -1.98 -7.16 -11.32
CA SER A 12 -1.92 -7.42 -9.88
C SER A 12 -0.54 -7.95 -9.48
N LEU A 13 0.11 -7.31 -8.50
CA LEU A 13 1.40 -7.75 -7.94
C LEU A 13 1.32 -9.16 -7.32
N LYS A 14 0.14 -9.57 -6.86
CA LYS A 14 -0.10 -10.93 -6.39
C LYS A 14 -0.08 -11.93 -7.54
N VAL A 15 -0.76 -11.62 -8.65
CA VAL A 15 -0.77 -12.45 -9.87
C VAL A 15 0.63 -12.56 -10.48
N GLN A 16 1.42 -11.48 -10.40
CA GLN A 16 2.82 -11.47 -10.84
C GLN A 16 3.77 -12.26 -9.93
N GLY A 17 3.31 -12.71 -8.75
CA GLY A 17 4.10 -13.52 -7.83
C GLY A 17 4.96 -12.75 -6.82
N PHE A 18 4.96 -11.41 -6.84
CA PHE A 18 5.73 -10.62 -5.87
C PHE A 18 5.22 -10.76 -4.43
N LEU A 19 3.91 -10.95 -4.26
CA LEU A 19 3.25 -11.03 -2.96
C LEU A 19 2.88 -12.47 -2.58
N SER A 20 3.77 -13.42 -2.84
CA SER A 20 3.54 -14.87 -2.58
C SER A 20 4.47 -15.46 -1.53
N SER A 21 5.78 -15.20 -1.62
CA SER A 21 6.77 -15.81 -0.73
C SER A 21 7.99 -14.93 -0.48
N ARG A 22 8.46 -14.23 -1.51
CA ARG A 22 9.66 -13.38 -1.42
C ARG A 22 9.36 -12.16 -0.55
N LYS A 23 10.15 -11.98 0.51
CA LYS A 23 10.16 -10.75 1.28
C LYS A 23 11.18 -9.77 0.72
N THR A 24 10.87 -8.48 0.80
CA THR A 24 11.81 -7.40 0.50
C THR A 24 12.44 -6.86 1.78
N LYS A 25 13.71 -6.45 1.72
CA LYS A 25 14.38 -5.73 2.81
C LYS A 25 13.94 -4.26 2.89
N VAL A 26 13.32 -3.75 1.82
CA VAL A 26 12.86 -2.35 1.77
C VAL A 26 11.67 -2.18 2.72
N PRO A 27 11.70 -1.22 3.65
CA PRO A 27 10.60 -0.90 4.53
C PRO A 27 9.52 -0.11 3.76
N ILE A 28 8.34 -0.71 3.59
CA ILE A 28 7.25 -0.14 2.80
C ILE A 28 6.12 0.28 3.73
N LEU A 29 5.75 1.55 3.67
CA LEU A 29 4.51 2.09 4.23
C LEU A 29 3.41 2.06 3.17
N ALA A 30 2.37 1.26 3.38
CA ALA A 30 1.23 1.13 2.48
C ALA A 30 -0.03 1.75 3.11
N LEU A 31 -0.54 2.83 2.51
CA LEU A 31 -1.66 3.62 3.02
C LEU A 31 -2.85 3.57 2.07
N SER A 32 -4.06 3.61 2.62
CA SER A 32 -5.26 3.96 1.86
C SER A 32 -6.28 4.68 2.74
N LEU A 33 -7.17 5.45 2.11
CA LEU A 33 -8.30 6.06 2.80
C LEU A 33 -9.36 5.00 3.11
N GLU A 34 -10.10 5.23 4.20
CA GLU A 34 -11.22 4.39 4.55
C GLU A 34 -12.32 4.42 3.47
N GLY A 35 -12.69 3.23 3.00
CA GLY A 35 -13.72 3.08 1.96
C GLY A 35 -13.22 3.25 0.54
N ASP A 36 -11.90 3.34 0.31
CA ASP A 36 -11.33 3.36 -1.04
C ASP A 36 -11.61 2.04 -1.78
N PRO A 37 -12.41 2.05 -2.86
CA PRO A 37 -12.76 0.85 -3.61
C PRO A 37 -11.63 0.37 -4.55
N VAL A 38 -10.62 1.21 -4.82
CA VAL A 38 -9.48 0.88 -5.69
C VAL A 38 -8.32 0.32 -4.89
N SER A 39 -8.08 0.87 -3.69
CA SER A 39 -7.01 0.44 -2.78
C SER A 39 -7.57 -0.06 -1.43
N PRO A 40 -8.16 -1.27 -1.39
CA PRO A 40 -8.70 -1.82 -0.17
C PRO A 40 -7.57 -2.09 0.84
N TYR A 41 -7.91 -2.01 2.13
CA TYR A 41 -6.93 -2.23 3.21
C TYR A 41 -6.26 -3.61 3.14
N SER A 42 -6.97 -4.63 2.64
CA SER A 42 -6.43 -5.97 2.42
C SER A 42 -5.20 -6.00 1.52
N ASP A 43 -5.18 -5.14 0.49
CA ASP A 43 -4.08 -5.10 -0.47
C ASP A 43 -2.84 -4.46 0.16
N ASN A 44 -3.04 -3.38 0.91
CA ASN A 44 -1.98 -2.75 1.68
C ASN A 44 -1.40 -3.67 2.76
N GLN A 45 -2.25 -4.46 3.44
CA GLN A 45 -1.80 -5.47 4.40
C GLN A 45 -0.90 -6.53 3.73
N LEU A 46 -1.26 -6.94 2.51
CA LEU A 46 -0.47 -7.91 1.76
C LEU A 46 0.93 -7.34 1.44
N VAL A 47 1.00 -6.09 0.98
CA VAL A 47 2.29 -5.41 0.72
C VAL A 47 3.14 -5.32 1.98
N ALA A 48 2.55 -4.89 3.11
CA ALA A 48 3.27 -4.75 4.37
C ALA A 48 3.79 -6.10 4.91
N LEU A 49 3.04 -7.19 4.74
CA LEU A 49 3.44 -8.53 5.18
C LEU A 49 4.73 -9.02 4.49
N PHE A 50 4.92 -8.65 3.22
CA PHE A 50 6.09 -9.02 2.43
C PHE A 50 7.23 -7.99 2.51
N SER A 51 7.07 -6.91 3.27
CA SER A 51 8.11 -5.91 3.52
C SER A 51 8.71 -6.09 4.91
N HIS A 52 10.04 -6.04 5.02
CA HIS A 52 10.72 -6.05 6.31
C HIS A 52 10.47 -4.73 7.04
N TYR A 53 9.92 -4.81 8.26
CA TYR A 53 9.37 -3.68 9.00
C TYR A 53 8.22 -2.94 8.29
N GLY A 54 7.62 -3.51 7.24
CA GLY A 54 6.54 -2.86 6.52
C GLY A 54 5.31 -2.61 7.39
N GLN A 55 4.59 -1.53 7.09
CA GLN A 55 3.38 -1.14 7.82
C GLN A 55 2.25 -0.84 6.85
N ALA A 56 1.07 -1.38 7.13
CA ALA A 56 -0.17 -1.03 6.46
C ALA A 56 -1.03 -0.16 7.37
N LYS A 57 -1.65 0.90 6.83
CA LYS A 57 -2.57 1.72 7.62
C LYS A 57 -3.74 2.23 6.79
N LYS A 58 -4.93 2.03 7.34
CA LYS A 58 -6.18 2.61 6.84
C LYS A 58 -6.38 3.97 7.51
N ILE A 59 -6.49 5.03 6.72
CA ILE A 59 -6.65 6.40 7.19
C ILE A 59 -8.15 6.71 7.32
N SER A 60 -8.61 6.84 8.56
CA SER A 60 -9.97 7.27 8.88
C SER A 60 -9.96 8.77 9.19
N SER A 61 -10.68 9.56 8.40
CA SER A 61 -10.68 11.02 8.51
C SER A 61 -12.08 11.58 8.26
N LYS A 62 -12.44 12.63 8.99
CA LYS A 62 -13.73 13.32 8.83
C LYS A 62 -13.92 13.93 7.44
N THR A 63 -12.82 14.36 6.80
CA THR A 63 -12.82 14.93 5.45
C THR A 63 -11.67 14.34 4.64
N ILE A 64 -11.84 14.25 3.32
CA ILE A 64 -10.83 13.67 2.41
C ILE A 64 -9.50 14.45 2.52
N THR A 65 -9.55 15.78 2.57
CA THR A 65 -8.36 16.63 2.71
C THR A 65 -7.54 16.27 3.94
N LYS A 66 -8.20 16.08 5.09
CA LYS A 66 -7.50 15.65 6.32
C LYS A 66 -6.90 14.25 6.18
N GLY A 67 -7.55 13.36 5.43
CA GLY A 67 -7.01 12.05 5.10
C GLY A 67 -5.71 12.17 4.29
N TYR A 68 -5.65 13.09 3.34
CA TYR A 68 -4.43 13.36 2.56
C TYR A 68 -3.33 13.99 3.41
N GLU A 69 -3.64 15.01 4.21
CA GLU A 69 -2.68 15.62 5.14
C GLU A 69 -2.07 14.55 6.06
N GLN A 70 -2.90 13.73 6.70
CA GLN A 70 -2.44 12.64 7.56
C GLN A 70 -1.61 11.59 6.81
N SER A 71 -1.96 11.30 5.56
CA SER A 71 -1.20 10.35 4.74
C SER A 71 0.20 10.89 4.42
N LEU A 72 0.29 12.19 4.09
CA LEU A 72 1.55 12.87 3.81
C LEU A 72 2.42 13.00 5.05
N ASP A 73 1.85 13.37 6.20
CA ASP A 73 2.59 13.45 7.47
C ASP A 73 3.23 12.10 7.84
N LEU A 74 2.48 11.01 7.67
CA LEU A 74 2.97 9.66 7.92
C LEU A 74 4.06 9.26 6.91
N ALA A 75 3.91 9.64 5.64
CA ALA A 75 4.91 9.37 4.62
C ALA A 75 6.22 10.10 4.90
N ILE A 76 6.18 11.38 5.27
CA ILE A 76 7.36 12.16 5.63
C ILE A 76 8.05 11.53 6.84
N LYS A 77 7.30 11.23 7.89
CA LYS A 77 7.86 10.57 9.08
C LYS A 77 8.54 9.23 8.75
N TRP A 78 7.93 8.43 7.88
CA TRP A 78 8.52 7.16 7.43
C TRP A 78 9.85 7.37 6.69
N LEU A 79 9.89 8.38 5.82
CA LEU A 79 11.11 8.74 5.09
C LEU A 79 12.18 9.27 6.03
N GLU A 80 11.84 10.09 7.03
CA GLU A 80 12.77 10.54 8.06
C GLU A 80 13.37 9.35 8.83
N ASP A 81 12.52 8.44 9.30
CA ASP A 81 12.95 7.29 10.11
C ASP A 81 13.84 6.30 9.32
N GLU A 82 13.63 6.14 8.01
CA GLU A 82 14.35 5.16 7.19
C GLU A 82 15.51 5.75 6.36
N LEU A 83 15.49 7.04 6.01
CA LEU A 83 16.54 7.69 5.22
C LEU A 83 17.52 8.51 6.06
N LEU A 84 17.06 9.15 7.14
CA LEU A 84 17.88 10.05 7.98
C LEU A 84 18.40 9.35 9.24
N ARG A 85 18.45 8.03 9.19
CA ARG A 85 18.78 7.13 10.29
C ARG A 85 20.27 7.14 10.66
#